data_AF-A0A2K8UF24-F1
#
_entry.id   AF-A0A2K8UF24-F1
#
_cell.length_a   1.000
_cell.length_b   1.000
_cell.length_c   1.000
_cell.angle_alpha   90.00
_cell.angle_beta   90.00
_cell.angle_gamma   90.00
#
_symmetry.space_group_name_H-M   'P 1'
#
loop_
_entity.id
_entity.type
_entity.pdbx_description
1 polymer ?
#
loop_
_entity_poly.entity_id
_entity_poly.type
_entity_poly.pdbx_seq_one_letter_code
_entity_poly.pdbx_strand_id
1 'polypeptide(L)'
;MDALWETASLIAGDEFELSPAEGYVLGGAILLHDAAMTLAAFPGGLTDLGKTDEWRDAIALILGGRQDEPVAVADIENPAGDVIAEAVPIVLRALHAKQAEQLPITA
;
A
#
# COMPACT_ATOMS: atom_id res chain seq x y z
N MET A 1 -2.41 12.39 4.92
CA MET A 1 -1.40 13.45 5.03
C MET A 1 -1.14 13.91 6.48
N ASP A 2 -2.12 14.40 7.24
CA ASP A 2 -1.85 14.99 8.58
C ASP A 2 -1.22 14.02 9.61
N ALA A 3 -1.62 12.75 9.62
CA ALA A 3 -1.16 11.78 10.62
C ALA A 3 0.36 11.53 10.62
N LEU A 4 1.04 11.62 9.46
CA LEU A 4 2.50 11.41 9.40
C LEU A 4 3.26 12.64 9.88
N TRP A 5 2.73 13.84 9.66
CA TRP A 5 3.28 15.07 10.23
C TRP A 5 3.15 15.10 11.75
N GLU A 6 1.99 14.70 12.27
CA GLU A 6 1.78 14.55 13.72
C GLU A 6 2.71 13.50 14.32
N THR A 7 2.85 12.34 13.66
CA THR A 7 3.77 11.29 14.12
C THR A 7 5.23 11.78 14.12
N ALA A 8 5.65 12.49 13.07
CA ALA A 8 6.99 13.07 13.02
C ALA A 8 7.22 14.10 14.14
N SER A 9 6.25 14.97 14.39
CA SER A 9 6.29 15.94 15.49
C SER A 9 6.36 15.26 16.86
N LEU A 10 5.57 14.21 17.07
CA LEU A 10 5.58 13.44 18.32
C LEU A 10 6.92 12.74 18.57
N ILE A 11 7.54 12.18 17.53
CA ILE A 11 8.83 11.49 17.63
C ILE A 11 9.98 12.47 17.85
N ALA A 12 9.99 13.59 17.12
CA ALA A 12 11.06 14.57 17.17
C ALA A 12 11.04 15.39 18.48
N GLY A 13 9.85 15.65 19.02
CA GLY A 13 9.65 16.50 20.19
C GLY A 13 9.86 17.99 19.90
N ASP A 14 9.53 18.83 20.87
CA ASP A 14 9.46 20.29 20.70
C ASP A 14 10.84 20.97 20.55
N GLU A 15 11.94 20.28 20.88
CA GLU A 15 13.30 20.83 20.83
C GLU A 15 13.99 20.61 19.46
N PHE A 16 13.37 19.87 18.54
CA PHE A 16 13.93 19.57 17.24
C PHE A 16 13.32 20.46 16.15
N GLU A 17 14.12 21.39 15.63
CA GLU A 17 13.72 22.26 14.52
C GLU A 17 14.26 21.74 13.19
N LEU A 18 13.37 21.56 12.22
CA LEU A 18 13.74 21.26 10.84
C LEU A 18 14.20 22.53 10.13
N SER A 19 15.36 22.48 9.47
CA SER A 19 15.70 23.48 8.47
C SER A 19 14.72 23.44 7.29
N PRO A 20 14.59 24.52 6.50
CA PRO A 20 13.73 24.52 5.32
C PRO A 20 14.05 23.38 4.33
N ALA A 21 15.32 23.01 4.20
CA ALA A 21 15.73 21.89 3.33
C ALA A 21 15.25 20.54 3.88
N GLU A 22 15.38 20.29 5.19
CA GLU A 22 14.92 19.06 5.81
C GLU A 22 13.39 18.94 5.77
N GLY A 23 12.67 20.04 6.02
CA GLY A 23 11.21 20.09 5.90
C GLY A 23 10.73 19.80 4.47
N TYR A 24 11.44 20.30 3.46
CA TYR A 24 11.15 19.99 2.05
C TYR A 24 11.33 18.50 1.74
N VAL A 25 12.45 17.91 2.17
CA VAL A 25 12.72 16.48 1.96
C VAL A 25 11.70 15.60 2.68
N LEU A 26 11.36 15.93 3.93
CA LEU A 26 10.35 15.20 4.71
C LEU A 26 8.97 15.28 4.03
N GLY A 27 8.57 16.46 3.58
CA GLY A 27 7.29 16.63 2.88
C GLY A 27 7.23 15.84 1.56
N GLY A 28 8.31 15.83 0.79
CA GLY A 28 8.43 15.01 -0.41
C GLY A 28 8.33 13.51 -0.11
N ALA A 29 8.99 13.04 0.95
CA ALA A 29 8.92 11.64 1.38
C ALA A 29 7.50 11.21 1.79
N ILE A 30 6.78 12.06 2.54
CA ILE A 30 5.37 11.81 2.92
C ILE A 30 4.48 11.74 1.67
N LEU A 31 4.69 12.64 0.70
CA LEU A 31 3.91 12.63 -0.55
C LEU A 31 4.15 11.37 -1.38
N LEU A 32 5.40 10.92 -1.50
CA LEU A 32 5.72 9.67 -2.19
C LEU A 32 5.10 8.46 -1.51
N HIS A 33 5.16 8.42 -0.17
CA HIS A 33 4.53 7.37 0.63
C HIS A 33 3.03 7.26 0.36
N ASP A 34 2.30 8.40 0.41
CA ASP A 34 0.86 8.43 0.16
C ASP A 34 0.54 8.08 -1.31
N ALA A 35 1.33 8.56 -2.28
CA ALA A 35 1.14 8.27 -3.71
C ALA A 35 1.26 6.78 -4.03
N ALA A 36 2.13 6.07 -3.30
CA ALA A 36 2.37 4.64 -3.46
C ALA A 36 1.20 3.75 -3.02
N MET A 37 0.24 4.29 -2.28
CA MET A 37 -0.99 3.59 -1.91
C MET A 37 -2.05 3.54 -3.02
N THR A 38 -1.72 3.98 -4.24
CA THR A 38 -2.68 4.03 -5.36
C THR A 38 -2.39 2.94 -6.39
N LEU A 39 -3.42 2.50 -7.12
CA LEU A 39 -3.22 1.59 -8.25
C LEU A 39 -2.38 2.22 -9.36
N ALA A 40 -2.42 3.55 -9.50
CA ALA A 40 -1.63 4.29 -10.48
C ALA A 40 -0.12 4.21 -10.20
N ALA A 41 0.28 3.89 -8.96
CA ALA A 41 1.67 3.62 -8.62
C ALA A 41 2.20 2.33 -9.27
N PHE A 42 1.32 1.46 -9.80
CA PHE A 42 1.68 0.20 -10.44
C PHE A 42 1.42 0.32 -11.96
N PRO A 43 2.46 0.33 -12.82
CA PRO A 43 2.29 0.54 -14.26
C PRO A 43 1.34 -0.46 -14.94
N GLY A 44 1.37 -1.73 -14.54
CA GLY A 44 0.44 -2.78 -15.01
C GLY A 44 -0.85 -2.86 -14.20
N GLY A 45 -1.08 -1.94 -13.26
CA GLY A 45 -2.28 -1.86 -12.43
C GLY A 45 -2.59 -3.18 -11.74
N LEU A 46 -3.83 -3.65 -11.89
CA LEU A 46 -4.30 -4.87 -11.23
C LEU A 46 -3.53 -6.12 -11.69
N THR A 47 -3.02 -6.13 -12.91
CA THR A 47 -2.20 -7.24 -13.42
C THR A 47 -0.89 -7.36 -12.67
N ASP A 48 -0.31 -6.26 -12.20
CA ASP A 48 0.92 -6.30 -11.39
C ASP A 48 0.62 -6.70 -9.95
N LEU A 49 -0.46 -6.18 -9.36
CA LEU A 49 -0.92 -6.63 -8.04
C LEU A 49 -1.21 -8.14 -8.03
N GLY A 50 -1.89 -8.65 -9.05
CA GLY A 50 -2.24 -10.08 -9.15
C GLY A 50 -1.04 -11.05 -9.18
N LYS A 51 0.17 -10.55 -9.38
CA LYS A 51 1.41 -11.34 -9.38
C LYS A 51 2.11 -11.39 -8.02
N THR A 52 1.67 -10.61 -7.03
CA THR A 52 2.37 -10.54 -5.74
C THR A 52 1.86 -11.59 -4.77
N ASP A 53 2.70 -11.94 -3.78
CA ASP A 53 2.32 -12.88 -2.73
C ASP A 53 1.23 -12.27 -1.83
N GLU A 54 1.34 -10.97 -1.54
CA GLU A 54 0.36 -10.21 -0.75
C GLU A 54 -1.04 -10.26 -1.38
N TRP A 55 -1.13 -10.29 -2.72
CA TRP A 55 -2.39 -10.48 -3.42
C TRP A 55 -2.99 -11.85 -3.13
N ARG A 56 -2.21 -12.92 -3.33
CA ARG A 56 -2.67 -14.30 -3.08
C ARG A 56 -3.12 -14.47 -1.62
N ASP A 57 -2.36 -13.91 -0.69
CA ASP A 57 -2.66 -13.95 0.74
C ASP A 57 -3.94 -13.17 1.08
N ALA A 58 -4.11 -11.96 0.53
CA ALA A 58 -5.31 -11.16 0.74
C ALA A 58 -6.57 -11.87 0.21
N ILE A 59 -6.50 -12.45 -0.99
CA ILE A 59 -7.62 -13.21 -1.57
C ILE A 59 -7.96 -14.44 -0.71
N ALA A 60 -6.95 -15.21 -0.31
CA ALA A 60 -7.15 -16.39 0.54
C ALA A 60 -7.78 -16.01 1.89
N LEU A 61 -7.34 -14.91 2.50
CA LEU A 61 -7.88 -14.40 3.76
C LEU A 61 -9.35 -13.98 3.63
N ILE A 62 -9.69 -13.22 2.59
CA ILE A 62 -11.06 -12.73 2.37
C ILE A 62 -12.00 -13.89 2.09
N LEU A 63 -11.62 -14.81 1.20
CA LEU A 63 -12.42 -15.99 0.89
C LEU A 63 -12.58 -16.86 2.14
N GLY A 64 -11.51 -17.15 2.87
CA GLY A 64 -11.57 -17.94 4.10
C GLY A 64 -12.45 -17.35 5.21
N GLY A 65 -12.69 -16.04 5.19
CA GLY A 65 -13.64 -15.38 6.10
C GLY A 65 -15.11 -15.47 5.68
N ARG A 66 -15.39 -15.92 4.45
CA ARG A 66 -16.74 -15.93 3.84
C ARG A 66 -17.36 -17.33 3.75
N GLN A 67 -16.56 -18.38 3.89
CA GLN A 67 -17.00 -19.76 3.70
C GLN A 67 -16.44 -20.68 4.79
N ASP A 68 -17.22 -21.70 5.16
CA ASP A 68 -16.80 -22.71 6.14
C ASP A 68 -15.91 -23.80 5.51
N GLU A 69 -15.94 -23.93 4.18
CA GLU A 69 -15.16 -24.90 3.42
C GLU A 69 -13.77 -24.34 3.04
N PRO A 70 -12.73 -25.20 2.91
CA PRO A 70 -11.41 -24.77 2.47
C PRO A 70 -11.45 -23.99 1.14
N VAL A 71 -10.70 -22.89 1.08
CA VAL A 71 -10.59 -22.07 -0.14
C VAL A 71 -9.91 -22.87 -1.26
N ALA A 72 -10.59 -23.03 -2.40
CA ALA A 72 -10.00 -23.71 -3.54
C ALA A 72 -8.97 -22.82 -4.23
N VAL A 73 -7.88 -23.41 -4.72
CA VAL A 73 -6.83 -22.67 -5.44
C VAL A 73 -7.39 -21.93 -6.66
N ALA A 74 -8.37 -22.51 -7.34
CA ALA A 74 -9.02 -21.89 -8.50
C ALA A 74 -9.75 -20.57 -8.14
N ASP A 75 -10.32 -20.47 -6.93
CA ASP A 75 -11.00 -19.26 -6.47
C ASP A 75 -10.00 -18.14 -6.11
N ILE A 76 -8.76 -18.52 -5.71
CA ILE A 76 -7.66 -17.58 -5.50
C ILE A 76 -7.11 -17.06 -6.82
N GLU A 77 -6.99 -17.93 -7.83
CA GLU A 77 -6.48 -17.58 -9.15
C GLU A 77 -7.47 -16.77 -9.98
N ASN A 78 -8.77 -16.95 -9.75
CA ASN A 78 -9.83 -16.24 -10.45
C ASN A 78 -10.92 -15.73 -9.48
N PRO A 79 -10.60 -14.74 -8.62
CA PRO A 79 -11.54 -14.24 -7.62
C PRO A 79 -12.65 -13.42 -8.23
N ALA A 80 -13.82 -13.42 -7.57
CA ALA A 80 -14.95 -12.57 -7.94
C ALA A 80 -14.63 -11.08 -7.80
N GLY A 81 -15.34 -10.23 -8.56
CA GLY A 81 -15.06 -8.79 -8.62
C GLY A 81 -15.20 -8.05 -7.28
N ASP A 82 -16.08 -8.52 -6.39
CA ASP A 82 -16.24 -7.97 -5.04
C ASP A 82 -15.08 -8.36 -4.12
N VAL A 83 -14.54 -9.57 -4.26
CA VAL A 83 -13.32 -10.01 -3.57
C VAL A 83 -12.11 -9.20 -4.05
N ILE A 84 -12.01 -8.96 -5.36
CA ILE A 84 -10.99 -8.07 -5.96
C ILE A 84 -11.08 -6.66 -5.34
N ALA A 85 -12.28 -6.09 -5.29
CA ALA A 85 -12.49 -4.74 -4.77
C ALA A 85 -12.09 -4.61 -3.29
N GLU A 86 -12.30 -5.66 -2.49
CA GLU A 86 -11.88 -5.72 -1.09
C GLU A 86 -10.36 -5.94 -0.93
N ALA A 87 -9.75 -6.76 -1.80
CA ALA A 87 -8.33 -7.07 -1.76
C ALA A 87 -7.45 -5.88 -2.15
N VAL A 88 -7.84 -5.10 -3.16
CA VAL A 88 -7.04 -3.97 -3.67
C VAL A 88 -6.53 -3.03 -2.56
N PRO A 89 -7.36 -2.45 -1.68
CA PRO A 89 -6.87 -1.56 -0.62
C PRO A 89 -5.96 -2.27 0.38
N ILE A 90 -6.17 -3.56 0.66
CA ILE A 90 -5.34 -4.36 1.57
C ILE A 90 -3.94 -4.53 0.98
N VAL A 91 -3.87 -4.95 -0.29
CA VAL A 91 -2.60 -5.22 -0.98
C VAL A 91 -1.84 -3.92 -1.22
N LEU A 92 -2.52 -2.84 -1.64
CA LEU A 92 -1.89 -1.52 -1.78
C LEU A 92 -1.29 -1.05 -0.44
N ARG A 93 -1.99 -1.26 0.67
CA ARG A 93 -1.46 -0.97 2.01
C ARG A 93 -0.32 -1.90 2.42
N ALA A 94 -0.29 -3.15 1.98
CA ALA A 94 0.86 -4.02 2.25
C ALA A 94 2.11 -3.58 1.47
N LEU A 95 1.92 -3.11 0.23
CA LEU A 95 3.01 -2.82 -0.70
C LEU A 95 3.49 -1.37 -0.73
N HIS A 96 2.69 -0.39 -0.27
CA HIS A 96 2.97 1.04 -0.48
C HIS A 96 4.37 1.49 -0.03
N ALA A 97 4.90 0.99 1.09
CA ALA A 97 6.25 1.37 1.54
C ALA A 97 7.34 0.94 0.54
N LYS A 98 7.23 -0.27 0.00
CA LYS A 98 8.13 -0.79 -1.05
C LYS A 98 7.91 -0.07 -2.37
N GLN A 99 6.67 0.23 -2.72
CA GLN A 99 6.36 0.93 -3.97
C GLN A 99 6.82 2.40 -3.93
N ALA A 100 6.75 3.06 -2.78
CA ALA A 100 7.21 4.43 -2.59
C ALA A 100 8.71 4.61 -2.90
N GLU A 101 9.53 3.59 -2.60
CA GLU A 101 10.96 3.58 -2.94
C GLU A 101 11.19 3.64 -4.46
N GLN A 102 10.31 3.03 -5.25
CA GLN A 102 10.48 2.89 -6.69
C GLN A 102 9.95 4.11 -7.46
N LEU A 103 8.91 4.78 -6.94
CA LEU A 103 8.22 5.90 -7.60
C LEU A 103 9.13 6.99 -8.19
N PRO A 104 10.16 7.51 -7.49
CA PRO A 104 10.96 8.60 -8.04
C PRO A 104 11.93 8.15 -9.16
N ILE A 105 12.04 6.85 -9.39
CA ILE A 105 12.94 6.24 -10.38
C ILE A 105 12.14 5.71 -11.60
N THR A 106 10.87 5.32 -11.38
CA THR A 106 10.01 4.73 -12.41
C THR A 106 8.98 5.69 -13.01
N ALA A 107 8.85 6.91 -12.45
CA ALA A 107 7.98 7.97 -12.96
C ALA A 107 8.47 8.62 -14.27
#